data_AF-A0A9P8ZW18-F1
#
_entry.id   AF-A0A9P8ZW18-F1
#
_cell.length_a   1.000
_cell.length_b   1.000
_cell.length_c   1.000
_cell.angle_alpha   90.00
_cell.angle_beta   90.00
_cell.angle_gamma   90.00
#
_symmetry.space_group_name_H-M   'P 1'
#
loop_
_entity.id
_entity.type
_entity.pdbx_description
1 polymer ?
#
loop_
_entity_poly.entity_id
_entity_poly.type
_entity_poly.pdbx_seq_one_letter_code
_entity_poly.pdbx_strand_id
1 'polypeptide(L)'
;MGQVGKQTLTALTRVGGNTTVSDGVKLAFVNYDGESSLVAALTEQDFGSSKGGSENIVPNAYGVNFYGNLKLQDDIPALKHILASVKEVKEVGANWIAITPNFWYEYSRGLGPFTFGFDFPNKSATFYDEGKSRVNTTTFTLNQRELLDSVNRLLGKTDDDRKNSYQPAAERSKEGQEELAKGDGTGFLKALYARTFFPTGEGVFETHNNILKLPKEDLAEATLAAHEWAVAQARRAKI
;
A
#
# COMPACT_ATOMS: atom_id res chain seq x y z
N MET A 1 -27.00 7.83 14.74
CA MET A 1 -26.34 7.54 13.44
C MET A 1 -26.33 8.85 12.67
N GLY A 2 -25.15 9.39 12.35
CA GLY A 2 -25.08 10.50 11.40
C GLY A 2 -25.46 9.94 10.04
N GLN A 3 -26.49 10.52 9.41
CA GLN A 3 -26.84 10.22 8.04
C GLN A 3 -25.59 10.51 7.19
N VAL A 4 -25.04 9.52 6.46
CA VAL A 4 -23.99 9.79 5.49
C VAL A 4 -24.65 10.68 4.43
N GLY A 5 -24.34 11.97 4.45
CA GLY A 5 -24.82 12.90 3.44
C GLY A 5 -24.42 12.39 2.06
N LYS A 6 -25.25 12.63 1.04
CA LYS A 6 -24.86 12.35 -0.35
C LYS A 6 -23.61 13.16 -0.66
N GLN A 7 -22.48 12.50 -0.88
CA GLN A 7 -21.25 13.16 -1.31
C GLN A 7 -21.27 13.33 -2.82
N THR A 8 -20.78 14.46 -3.31
CA THR A 8 -20.49 14.63 -4.74
C THR A 8 -19.10 14.07 -4.99
N LEU A 9 -19.00 13.11 -5.90
CA LEU A 9 -17.71 12.52 -6.28
C LEU A 9 -17.27 13.07 -7.64
N THR A 10 -16.03 13.55 -7.70
CA THR A 10 -15.40 13.99 -8.95
C THR A 10 -14.14 13.16 -9.19
N ALA A 11 -14.12 12.41 -10.30
CA ALA A 11 -12.93 11.71 -10.78
C ALA A 11 -12.12 12.65 -11.68
N LEU A 12 -10.83 12.83 -11.37
CA LEU A 12 -9.91 13.55 -12.22
C LEU A 12 -9.24 12.57 -13.20
N THR A 13 -9.21 12.92 -14.48
CA THR A 13 -8.49 12.15 -15.50
C THR A 13 -7.71 13.07 -16.43
N ARG A 14 -6.66 12.57 -17.07
CA ARG A 14 -5.85 13.38 -18.00
C ARG A 14 -6.68 13.80 -19.21
N VAL A 15 -6.52 15.05 -19.68
CA VAL A 15 -7.04 15.49 -20.98
C VAL A 15 -6.65 14.50 -22.08
N GLY A 16 -7.62 14.09 -22.91
CA GLY A 16 -7.41 13.10 -23.97
C GLY A 16 -7.56 11.63 -23.52
N GLY A 17 -7.80 11.37 -22.24
CA GLY A 17 -8.11 10.02 -21.74
C GLY A 17 -9.47 9.50 -22.22
N ASN A 18 -9.66 8.18 -22.17
CA ASN A 18 -10.92 7.50 -22.50
C ASN A 18 -11.62 6.90 -21.26
N THR A 19 -11.37 7.48 -20.08
CA THR A 19 -11.92 7.03 -18.81
C THR A 19 -13.44 7.10 -18.80
N THR A 20 -14.08 6.02 -18.39
CA THR A 20 -15.52 5.98 -18.09
C THR A 20 -15.69 5.86 -16.57
N VAL A 21 -16.74 6.47 -16.04
CA VAL A 21 -17.08 6.44 -14.62
C VAL A 21 -18.53 6.02 -14.43
N SER A 22 -18.84 5.43 -13.28
CA SER A 22 -20.20 5.02 -12.93
C SER A 22 -21.15 6.20 -12.81
N ASP A 23 -22.45 5.92 -12.98
CA ASP A 23 -23.51 6.90 -12.79
C ASP A 23 -23.39 7.59 -11.42
N GLY A 24 -23.53 8.93 -11.43
CA GLY A 24 -23.43 9.77 -10.23
C GLY A 24 -22.01 10.27 -9.90
N VAL A 25 -20.97 9.81 -10.59
CA VAL A 25 -19.60 10.36 -10.48
C VAL A 25 -19.39 11.40 -11.59
N LYS A 26 -18.99 12.62 -11.21
CA LYS A 26 -18.57 13.64 -12.17
C LYS A 26 -17.19 13.28 -12.70
N LEU A 27 -16.96 13.47 -13.99
CA LEU A 27 -15.64 13.30 -14.61
C LEU A 27 -15.08 14.67 -14.99
N ALA A 28 -13.88 15.00 -14.50
CA ALA A 28 -13.17 16.22 -14.86
C ALA A 28 -11.86 15.88 -15.57
N PHE A 29 -11.69 16.42 -16.78
CA PHE A 29 -10.45 16.30 -17.54
C PHE A 29 -9.49 17.39 -17.12
N VAL A 30 -8.30 17.00 -16.64
CA VAL A 30 -7.28 17.90 -16.11
C VAL A 30 -5.95 17.77 -16.82
N ASN A 31 -5.25 18.88 -16.96
CA ASN A 31 -3.82 18.91 -17.28
C ASN A 31 -3.04 19.04 -15.97
N TYR A 32 -2.33 18.00 -15.56
CA TYR A 32 -1.53 18.02 -14.32
C TYR A 32 -0.35 19.01 -14.38
N ASP A 33 0.08 19.41 -15.58
CA ASP A 33 1.12 20.43 -15.76
C ASP A 33 0.55 21.86 -15.78
N GLY A 34 -0.78 22.01 -15.69
CA GLY A 34 -1.47 23.30 -15.76
C GLY A 34 -2.26 23.60 -14.48
N GLU A 35 -1.73 24.48 -13.63
CA GLU A 35 -2.35 24.86 -12.35
C GLU A 35 -3.82 25.29 -12.50
N SER A 36 -4.14 26.11 -13.51
CA SER A 36 -5.51 26.60 -13.75
C SER A 36 -6.52 25.48 -13.99
N SER A 37 -6.10 24.38 -14.62
CA SER A 37 -6.93 23.21 -14.88
C SER A 37 -7.24 22.46 -13.58
N LEU A 38 -6.25 22.29 -12.71
CA LEU A 38 -6.43 21.67 -11.40
C LEU A 38 -7.30 22.54 -10.49
N VAL A 39 -7.06 23.85 -10.45
CA VAL A 39 -7.86 24.80 -9.66
C VAL A 39 -9.32 24.74 -10.10
N ALA A 40 -9.60 24.79 -11.40
CA ALA A 40 -10.97 24.74 -11.90
C ALA A 40 -11.68 23.43 -11.52
N ALA A 41 -10.98 22.29 -11.55
CA ALA A 41 -11.54 20.99 -11.21
C ALA A 41 -11.74 20.77 -9.69
N LEU A 42 -10.93 21.45 -8.88
CA LEU A 42 -10.92 21.31 -7.41
C LEU A 42 -11.70 22.41 -6.69
N THR A 43 -12.10 23.47 -7.40
CA THR A 43 -12.97 24.51 -6.83
C THR A 43 -14.30 23.87 -6.39
N GLU A 44 -14.83 24.31 -5.24
CA GLU A 44 -16.03 23.74 -4.59
C GLU A 44 -15.88 22.31 -4.05
N GLN A 45 -14.67 21.74 -4.01
CA GLN A 45 -14.40 20.45 -3.35
C GLN A 45 -13.90 20.65 -1.91
N ASP A 46 -14.51 19.96 -0.96
CA ASP A 46 -14.09 19.97 0.46
C ASP A 46 -12.82 19.11 0.71
N PHE A 47 -12.53 18.18 -0.21
CA PHE A 47 -11.36 17.30 -0.18
C PHE A 47 -10.58 17.38 -1.49
N GLY A 48 -9.25 17.59 -1.40
CA GLY A 48 -8.34 17.57 -2.55
C GLY A 48 -7.91 18.93 -3.12
N SER A 49 -8.42 20.05 -2.61
CA SER A 49 -7.93 21.42 -2.87
C SER A 49 -7.04 21.92 -1.73
N SER A 50 -6.13 22.87 -1.99
CA SER A 50 -5.36 23.60 -0.97
C SER A 50 -5.70 25.09 -0.90
N LYS A 51 -6.63 25.58 -1.75
CA LYS A 51 -6.94 27.02 -1.85
C LYS A 51 -8.08 27.40 -0.90
N GLY A 52 -7.76 27.60 0.38
CA GLY A 52 -8.71 28.22 1.31
C GLY A 52 -8.55 27.85 2.78
N GLY A 53 -7.65 26.93 3.13
CA GLY A 53 -7.32 26.59 4.53
C GLY A 53 -8.42 25.85 5.29
N SER A 54 -9.50 25.45 4.61
CA SER A 54 -10.60 24.66 5.18
C SER A 54 -10.66 23.24 4.60
N GLU A 55 -9.88 22.96 3.55
CA GLU A 55 -9.92 21.70 2.84
C GLU A 55 -9.05 20.62 3.50
N ASN A 56 -9.49 19.37 3.35
CA ASN A 56 -8.76 18.20 3.81
C ASN A 56 -8.08 17.52 2.62
N ILE A 57 -6.76 17.38 2.68
CA ILE A 57 -5.98 16.69 1.66
C ILE A 57 -5.62 15.29 2.16
N VAL A 58 -5.83 14.30 1.30
CA VAL A 58 -5.29 12.94 1.52
C VAL A 58 -4.13 12.78 0.53
N PRO A 59 -2.88 12.98 0.96
CA PRO A 59 -1.74 12.80 0.07
C PRO A 59 -1.66 11.35 -0.41
N ASN A 60 -1.15 11.14 -1.61
CA ASN A 60 -0.87 9.80 -2.12
C ASN A 60 0.33 9.19 -1.36
N ALA A 61 0.04 8.60 -0.21
CA ALA A 61 1.02 8.16 0.78
C ALA A 61 0.60 6.83 1.45
N TYR A 62 -0.01 5.93 0.68
CA TYR A 62 -0.48 4.65 1.19
C TYR A 62 0.70 3.72 1.45
N GLY A 63 0.88 3.32 2.71
CA GLY A 63 1.97 2.44 3.09
C GLY A 63 2.24 2.46 4.58
N VAL A 64 3.52 2.47 4.91
CA VAL A 64 4.01 2.36 6.28
C VAL A 64 3.61 3.56 7.14
N ASN A 65 3.36 3.33 8.43
CA ASN A 65 3.10 4.43 9.35
C ASN A 65 4.42 5.08 9.83
N PHE A 66 4.96 5.97 8.99
CA PHE A 66 6.24 6.64 9.26
C PHE A 66 6.09 8.01 9.93
N TYR A 67 4.87 8.53 10.09
CA TYR A 67 4.63 9.85 10.66
C TYR A 67 5.01 9.84 12.15
N GLY A 68 6.09 10.57 12.50
CA GLY A 68 6.66 10.57 13.86
C GLY A 68 7.63 9.41 14.15
N ASN A 69 7.89 8.53 13.17
CA ASN A 69 8.85 7.44 13.30
C ASN A 69 10.15 7.77 12.58
N LEU A 70 11.10 8.38 13.29
CA LEU A 70 12.37 8.83 12.71
C LEU A 70 13.18 7.69 12.10
N LYS A 71 13.15 6.49 12.70
CA LYS A 71 13.85 5.32 12.17
C LYS A 71 13.36 4.93 10.77
N LEU A 72 12.03 4.85 10.58
CA LEU A 72 11.47 4.56 9.26
C LEU A 72 11.81 5.67 8.25
N GLN A 73 11.78 6.94 8.67
CA GLN A 73 12.12 8.08 7.81
C GLN A 73 13.59 8.08 7.38
N ASP A 74 14.49 7.66 8.26
CA ASP A 74 15.93 7.57 7.99
C ASP A 74 16.24 6.35 7.11
N ASP A 75 15.63 5.20 7.39
CA ASP A 75 15.92 3.93 6.73
C ASP A 75 15.25 3.79 5.34
N ILE A 76 14.22 4.59 5.04
CA ILE A 76 13.46 4.52 3.79
C ILE A 76 13.51 5.90 3.09
N PRO A 77 14.54 6.15 2.25
CA PRO A 77 14.77 7.47 1.63
C PRO A 77 13.58 8.01 0.84
N ALA A 78 12.79 7.14 0.20
CA ALA A 78 11.62 7.54 -0.57
C ALA A 78 10.55 8.28 0.25
N LEU A 79 10.50 8.06 1.57
CA LEU A 79 9.53 8.73 2.45
C LEU A 79 9.79 10.24 2.59
N LYS A 80 11.01 10.71 2.28
CA LYS A 80 11.35 12.14 2.27
C LYS A 80 10.51 12.93 1.26
N HIS A 81 10.18 12.33 0.11
CA HIS A 81 9.31 12.97 -0.87
C HIS A 81 7.89 13.14 -0.33
N ILE A 82 7.38 12.15 0.39
CA ILE A 82 6.04 12.23 1.00
C ILE A 82 6.02 13.27 2.12
N LEU A 83 7.07 13.32 2.96
CA LEU A 83 7.20 14.33 4.00
C LEU A 83 7.27 15.75 3.42
N ALA A 84 7.93 15.93 2.26
CA ALA A 84 7.95 17.21 1.55
C ALA A 84 6.54 17.62 1.09
N SER A 85 5.76 16.71 0.48
CA SER A 85 4.38 17.01 0.11
C SER A 85 3.50 17.35 1.33
N VAL A 86 3.66 16.64 2.45
CA VAL A 86 2.93 16.96 3.69
C VAL A 86 3.35 18.31 4.25
N LYS A 87 4.63 18.69 4.12
CA LYS A 87 5.12 20.01 4.52
C LYS A 87 4.46 21.11 3.67
N GLU A 88 4.40 20.95 2.36
CA GLU A 88 3.74 21.91 1.46
C GLU A 88 2.26 22.10 1.81
N VAL A 89 1.53 21.01 2.08
CA VAL A 89 0.13 21.06 2.52
C VAL A 89 -0.04 21.86 3.83
N LYS A 90 0.89 21.73 4.77
CA LYS A 90 0.87 22.50 6.03
C LYS A 90 1.19 23.98 5.81
N GLU A 91 2.13 24.30 4.92
CA GLU A 91 2.56 25.68 4.66
C GLU A 91 1.45 26.55 4.05
N VAL A 92 0.54 25.94 3.29
CA VAL A 92 -0.66 26.60 2.74
C VAL A 92 -1.84 26.62 3.71
N GLY A 93 -1.66 26.11 4.93
CA GLY A 93 -2.69 26.12 5.98
C GLY A 93 -3.82 25.10 5.80
N ALA A 94 -3.66 24.12 4.90
CA ALA A 94 -4.67 23.08 4.69
C ALA A 94 -4.53 21.94 5.71
N ASN A 95 -5.65 21.25 5.95
CA ASN A 95 -5.66 20.05 6.79
C ASN A 95 -5.23 18.84 5.95
N TRP A 96 -4.69 17.82 6.61
CA TRP A 96 -4.33 16.57 5.93
C TRP A 96 -4.64 15.35 6.75
N ILE A 97 -4.94 14.26 6.05
CA ILE A 97 -5.18 12.94 6.64
C ILE A 97 -4.24 11.95 5.97
N ALA A 98 -3.46 11.24 6.78
CA ALA A 98 -2.70 10.09 6.32
C ALA A 98 -3.53 8.81 6.44
N ILE A 99 -3.49 8.00 5.39
CA ILE A 99 -4.07 6.66 5.37
C ILE A 99 -2.90 5.67 5.25
N THR A 100 -2.60 4.97 6.33
CA THR A 100 -1.42 4.10 6.47
C THR A 100 -1.83 2.64 6.68
N PRO A 101 -2.23 1.91 5.63
CA PRO A 101 -2.67 0.51 5.75
C PRO A 101 -1.49 -0.47 5.85
N ASN A 102 -0.23 0.00 5.90
CA ASN A 102 0.96 -0.78 5.53
C ASN A 102 0.75 -1.41 4.15
N PHE A 103 0.69 -2.74 4.07
CA PHE A 103 0.72 -3.50 2.83
C PHE A 103 -0.66 -4.04 2.48
N TRP A 104 -1.07 -3.83 1.23
CA TRP A 104 -2.33 -4.36 0.69
C TRP A 104 -2.24 -5.87 0.51
N TYR A 105 -3.05 -6.60 1.26
CA TYR A 105 -2.91 -8.04 1.43
C TYR A 105 -2.88 -8.81 0.09
N GLU A 106 -3.83 -8.52 -0.81
CA GLU A 106 -3.99 -9.19 -2.09
C GLU A 106 -2.84 -8.88 -3.05
N TYR A 107 -2.52 -7.59 -3.17
CA TYR A 107 -1.45 -7.10 -4.03
C TYR A 107 -0.10 -7.67 -3.61
N SER A 108 0.23 -7.55 -2.32
CA SER A 108 1.48 -8.02 -1.74
C SER A 108 1.68 -9.52 -1.84
N ARG A 109 0.61 -10.31 -2.01
CA ARG A 109 0.74 -11.76 -2.18
C ARG A 109 0.95 -12.18 -3.63
N GLY A 110 0.34 -11.47 -4.57
CA GLY A 110 0.36 -11.85 -5.98
C GLY A 110 1.53 -11.31 -6.79
N LEU A 111 2.26 -10.31 -6.26
CA LEU A 111 3.23 -9.55 -7.05
C LEU A 111 4.57 -10.24 -7.28
N GLY A 112 5.04 -11.04 -6.32
CA GLY A 112 6.29 -11.79 -6.42
C GLY A 112 7.19 -11.72 -5.18
N PRO A 113 8.39 -12.33 -5.23
CA PRO A 113 9.22 -12.56 -4.05
C PRO A 113 9.72 -11.29 -3.36
N PHE A 114 9.81 -10.15 -4.05
CA PHE A 114 10.24 -8.87 -3.50
C PHE A 114 9.24 -8.23 -2.52
N THR A 115 8.13 -8.90 -2.18
CA THR A 115 7.12 -8.41 -1.22
C THR A 115 7.19 -9.19 0.10
N PHE A 116 6.40 -10.25 0.28
CA PHE A 116 6.44 -11.13 1.46
C PHE A 116 7.45 -12.28 1.33
N GLY A 117 8.30 -12.28 0.29
CA GLY A 117 9.27 -13.36 0.08
C GLY A 117 8.71 -14.59 -0.63
N PHE A 118 7.44 -14.57 -1.06
CA PHE A 118 6.80 -15.73 -1.68
C PHE A 118 6.91 -15.70 -3.21
N ASP A 119 7.36 -16.81 -3.77
CA ASP A 119 7.46 -17.04 -5.21
C ASP A 119 6.71 -18.33 -5.55
N PHE A 120 5.38 -18.21 -5.65
CA PHE A 120 4.52 -19.35 -5.95
C PHE A 120 4.82 -19.99 -7.32
N PRO A 121 5.10 -19.23 -8.41
CA PRO A 121 5.51 -19.82 -9.68
C PRO A 121 6.74 -20.72 -9.57
N ASN A 122 7.76 -20.32 -8.81
CA ASN A 122 8.99 -21.10 -8.61
C ASN A 122 8.94 -22.01 -7.37
N LYS A 123 7.78 -22.13 -6.72
CA LYS A 123 7.55 -22.94 -5.51
C LYS A 123 8.61 -22.67 -4.44
N SER A 124 8.86 -21.41 -4.13
CA SER A 124 9.79 -21.04 -3.07
C SER A 124 9.24 -19.94 -2.15
N ALA A 125 9.78 -19.90 -0.94
CA ALA A 125 9.52 -18.84 0.02
C ALA A 125 10.83 -18.45 0.73
N THR A 126 11.11 -17.16 0.80
CA THR A 126 12.20 -16.58 1.59
C THR A 126 11.60 -15.89 2.80
N PHE A 127 11.76 -16.49 3.96
CA PHE A 127 11.41 -15.88 5.24
C PHE A 127 12.45 -14.82 5.63
N TYR A 128 11.98 -13.73 6.20
CA TYR A 128 12.81 -12.64 6.72
C TYR A 128 13.12 -12.97 8.16
N ASP A 129 14.42 -13.06 8.47
CA ASP A 129 14.91 -13.61 9.73
C ASP A 129 14.33 -15.02 9.97
N GLU A 130 13.55 -15.22 11.05
CA GLU A 130 12.83 -16.47 11.32
C GLU A 130 11.38 -16.48 10.80
N GLY A 131 10.92 -15.41 10.14
CA GLY A 131 9.55 -15.26 9.64
C GLY A 131 8.50 -15.00 10.72
N LYS A 132 8.92 -14.55 11.91
CA LYS A 132 8.08 -14.38 13.11
C LYS A 132 7.64 -12.95 13.37
N SER A 133 8.37 -11.95 12.87
CA SER A 133 8.00 -10.54 13.00
C SER A 133 6.63 -10.29 12.37
N ARG A 134 5.72 -9.68 13.13
CA ARG A 134 4.38 -9.36 12.66
C ARG A 134 4.36 -7.93 12.12
N VAL A 135 3.51 -7.70 11.12
CA VAL A 135 3.24 -6.37 10.57
C VAL A 135 1.74 -6.20 10.38
N ASN A 136 1.22 -4.98 10.46
CA ASN A 136 -0.10 -4.71 9.91
C ASN A 136 -0.05 -4.89 8.38
N THR A 137 -1.07 -5.52 7.81
CA THR A 137 -1.32 -5.65 6.37
C THR A 137 -2.81 -5.42 6.16
N THR A 138 -3.16 -4.17 5.86
CA THR A 138 -4.56 -3.71 5.82
C THR A 138 -5.25 -3.96 7.17
N THR A 139 -6.16 -4.94 7.25
CA THR A 139 -6.94 -5.24 8.46
C THR A 139 -6.27 -6.28 9.37
N PHE A 140 -5.30 -7.03 8.87
CA PHE A 140 -4.67 -8.11 9.64
C PHE A 140 -3.33 -7.66 10.23
N THR A 141 -2.99 -8.20 11.39
CA THR A 141 -1.60 -8.17 11.89
C THR A 141 -1.08 -9.58 11.80
N LEU A 142 -0.11 -9.85 10.92
CA LEU A 142 0.38 -11.20 10.61
C LEU A 142 1.90 -11.21 10.41
N ASN A 143 2.53 -12.36 10.64
CA ASN A 143 3.90 -12.65 10.19
C ASN A 143 3.92 -13.52 8.92
N GLN A 144 5.10 -13.74 8.34
CA GLN A 144 5.25 -14.54 7.12
C GLN A 144 4.79 -15.99 7.29
N ARG A 145 4.95 -16.59 8.47
CA ARG A 145 4.45 -17.94 8.74
C ARG A 145 2.93 -17.99 8.65
N GLU A 146 2.23 -17.11 9.35
CA GLU A 146 0.77 -17.02 9.32
C GLU A 146 0.23 -16.72 7.90
N LEU A 147 0.93 -15.86 7.16
CA LEU A 147 0.60 -15.54 5.76
C LEU A 147 0.72 -16.79 4.87
N LEU A 148 1.84 -17.50 4.94
CA LEU A 148 2.07 -18.71 4.14
C LEU A 148 1.12 -19.84 4.51
N ASP A 149 0.85 -20.02 5.81
CA ASP A 149 -0.05 -21.04 6.32
C ASP A 149 -1.49 -20.81 5.85
N SER A 150 -1.90 -19.55 5.66
CA SER A 150 -3.20 -19.24 5.06
C SER A 150 -3.30 -19.74 3.61
N VAL A 151 -2.23 -19.57 2.83
CA VAL A 151 -2.16 -20.07 1.45
C VAL A 151 -2.14 -21.60 1.43
N ASN A 152 -1.37 -22.21 2.33
CA ASN A 152 -1.31 -23.65 2.51
C ASN A 152 -2.69 -24.25 2.75
N ARG A 153 -3.44 -23.69 3.70
CA ARG A 153 -4.81 -24.15 3.99
C ARG A 153 -5.73 -24.03 2.78
N LEU A 154 -5.69 -22.91 2.07
CA LEU A 154 -6.51 -22.69 0.88
C LEU A 154 -6.21 -23.74 -0.22
N LEU A 155 -4.93 -24.06 -0.43
CA LEU A 155 -4.48 -24.92 -1.53
C LEU A 155 -4.34 -26.39 -1.15
N GLY A 156 -4.57 -26.77 0.11
CA GLY A 156 -4.28 -28.11 0.61
C GLY A 156 -2.78 -28.46 0.51
N LYS A 157 -1.92 -27.50 0.82
CA LYS A 157 -0.45 -27.59 0.70
C LYS A 157 0.24 -27.54 2.06
N THR A 158 1.49 -28.00 2.10
CA THR A 158 2.36 -27.93 3.28
C THR A 158 3.69 -27.24 2.93
N ASP A 159 4.59 -27.16 3.91
CA ASP A 159 5.95 -26.67 3.68
C ASP A 159 6.76 -27.59 2.75
N ASP A 160 6.42 -28.87 2.66
CA ASP A 160 7.10 -29.85 1.79
C ASP A 160 6.81 -29.62 0.30
N ASP A 161 5.76 -28.86 -0.02
CA ASP A 161 5.39 -28.51 -1.39
C ASP A 161 6.27 -27.39 -2.00
N ARG A 162 7.23 -26.84 -1.24
CA ARG A 162 8.05 -25.70 -1.67
C ARG A 162 9.45 -25.67 -1.06
N LYS A 163 10.35 -24.90 -1.68
CA LYS A 163 11.68 -24.59 -1.14
C LYS A 163 11.61 -23.40 -0.19
N ASN A 164 11.71 -23.66 1.10
CA ASN A 164 11.81 -22.63 2.12
C ASN A 164 13.28 -22.22 2.35
N SER A 165 13.50 -20.92 2.51
CA SER A 165 14.80 -20.31 2.81
C SER A 165 14.62 -19.16 3.78
N TYR A 166 15.72 -18.71 4.38
CA TYR A 166 15.73 -17.64 5.37
C TYR A 166 16.81 -16.64 4.98
N GLN A 167 16.51 -15.35 5.10
CA GLN A 167 17.43 -14.26 4.83
C GLN A 167 17.27 -13.19 5.91
N PRO A 168 18.36 -12.63 6.47
CA PRO A 168 18.26 -11.50 7.39
C PRO A 168 17.46 -10.35 6.76
N ALA A 169 16.47 -9.82 7.47
CA ALA A 169 15.62 -8.74 6.96
C ALA A 169 16.45 -7.50 6.59
N ALA A 170 17.46 -7.19 7.39
CA ALA A 170 18.37 -6.06 7.15
C ALA A 170 19.18 -6.22 5.85
N GLU A 171 19.68 -7.42 5.57
CA GLU A 171 20.40 -7.73 4.34
C GLU A 171 19.47 -7.61 3.14
N ARG A 172 18.28 -8.22 3.22
CA ARG A 172 17.27 -8.14 2.16
C ARG A 172 16.85 -6.69 1.86
N SER A 173 16.71 -5.88 2.91
CA SER A 173 16.39 -4.47 2.77
C SER A 173 17.47 -3.72 2.00
N LYS A 174 18.73 -3.93 2.40
CA LYS A 174 19.90 -3.34 1.74
C LYS A 174 20.01 -3.77 0.27
N GLU A 175 19.83 -5.06 -0.03
CA GLU A 175 19.81 -5.55 -1.41
C GLU A 175 18.75 -4.84 -2.27
N GLY A 176 17.54 -4.64 -1.73
CA GLY A 176 16.50 -3.89 -2.42
C GLY A 176 16.88 -2.44 -2.72
N GLN A 177 17.59 -1.78 -1.79
CA GLN A 177 18.12 -0.43 -2.02
C GLN A 177 19.20 -0.43 -3.12
N GLU A 178 20.06 -1.44 -3.17
CA GLU A 178 21.09 -1.59 -4.21
C GLU A 178 20.48 -1.90 -5.58
N GLU A 179 19.43 -2.72 -5.64
CA GLU A 179 18.65 -3.00 -6.86
C GLU A 179 17.99 -1.73 -7.38
N LEU A 180 17.32 -0.96 -6.49
CA LEU A 180 16.71 0.31 -6.84
C LEU A 180 17.74 1.32 -7.38
N ALA A 181 18.91 1.41 -6.76
CA ALA A 181 19.99 2.29 -7.21
C ALA A 181 20.52 1.92 -8.61
N LYS A 182 20.36 0.66 -9.03
CA LYS A 182 20.71 0.16 -10.37
C LYS A 182 19.57 0.29 -11.38
N GLY A 183 18.44 0.89 -10.99
CA GLY A 183 17.27 1.10 -11.85
C GLY A 183 16.24 -0.02 -11.82
N ASP A 184 16.40 -1.03 -10.96
CA ASP A 184 15.36 -2.05 -10.76
C ASP A 184 14.30 -1.53 -9.77
N GLY A 185 13.15 -1.13 -10.31
CA GLY A 185 12.04 -0.62 -9.53
C GLY A 185 11.47 -1.60 -8.50
N THR A 186 11.68 -2.92 -8.66
CA THR A 186 11.22 -3.91 -7.68
C THR A 186 12.04 -3.85 -6.39
N GLY A 187 13.26 -3.33 -6.45
CA GLY A 187 14.14 -3.10 -5.30
C GLY A 187 13.50 -2.18 -4.25
N PHE A 188 12.69 -1.19 -4.66
CA PHE A 188 11.95 -0.34 -3.73
C PHE A 188 11.01 -1.16 -2.83
N LEU A 189 10.25 -2.08 -3.43
CA LEU A 189 9.32 -2.93 -2.69
C LEU A 189 10.08 -3.92 -1.81
N LYS A 190 11.17 -4.52 -2.32
CA LYS A 190 12.04 -5.40 -1.54
C LYS A 190 12.58 -4.71 -0.29
N ALA A 191 13.10 -3.49 -0.45
CA ALA A 191 13.61 -2.67 0.63
C ALA A 191 12.52 -2.33 1.67
N LEU A 192 11.39 -1.80 1.18
CA LEU A 192 10.28 -1.36 2.01
C LEU A 192 9.70 -2.52 2.85
N TYR A 193 9.39 -3.65 2.21
CA TYR A 193 8.79 -4.79 2.90
C TYR A 193 9.75 -5.37 3.91
N ALA A 194 10.98 -5.68 3.51
CA ALA A 194 11.98 -6.22 4.44
C ALA A 194 12.19 -5.29 5.64
N ARG A 195 12.27 -3.97 5.43
CA ARG A 195 12.43 -2.99 6.51
C ARG A 195 11.28 -3.00 7.52
N THR A 196 10.04 -3.10 7.05
CA THR A 196 8.87 -3.13 7.94
C THR A 196 8.77 -4.40 8.77
N PHE A 197 9.39 -5.51 8.32
CA PHE A 197 9.46 -6.78 9.05
C PHE A 197 10.63 -6.87 10.04
N PHE A 198 11.41 -5.80 10.24
CA PHE A 198 12.47 -5.82 11.27
C PHE A 198 11.88 -6.14 12.64
N PRO A 199 12.60 -6.87 13.51
CA PRO A 199 12.14 -7.26 14.85
C PRO A 199 12.21 -6.10 15.86
N THR A 200 11.91 -4.89 15.42
CA THR A 200 12.00 -3.63 16.17
C THR A 200 10.64 -2.99 16.43
N GLY A 201 9.56 -3.56 15.87
CA GLY A 201 8.16 -3.26 16.22
C GLY A 201 7.49 -2.16 15.39
N GLU A 202 8.21 -1.43 14.53
CA GLU A 202 7.64 -0.33 13.74
C GLU A 202 6.62 -0.79 12.69
N GLY A 203 6.59 -2.09 12.36
CA GLY A 203 5.59 -2.68 11.48
C GLY A 203 4.21 -2.87 12.12
N VAL A 204 4.08 -2.70 13.44
CA VAL A 204 2.82 -2.86 14.18
C VAL A 204 2.42 -1.56 14.86
N PHE A 205 1.19 -1.12 14.64
CA PHE A 205 0.59 0.06 15.27
C PHE A 205 -0.91 -0.15 15.52
N GLU A 206 -1.48 0.70 16.38
CA GLU A 206 -2.90 0.73 16.64
C GLU A 206 -3.68 1.13 15.39
N THR A 207 -4.66 0.31 14.99
CA THR A 207 -5.51 0.57 13.82
C THR A 207 -6.77 1.31 14.22
N HIS A 208 -7.24 2.24 13.37
CA HIS A 208 -8.51 2.93 13.57
C HIS A 208 -9.75 2.14 13.09
N ASN A 209 -9.63 0.86 12.76
CA ASN A 209 -10.73 0.04 12.20
C ASN A 209 -11.99 0.07 13.08
N ASN A 210 -11.83 -0.03 14.40
CA ASN A 210 -12.95 0.03 15.35
C ASN A 210 -13.59 1.43 15.42
N ILE A 211 -12.77 2.48 15.41
CA ILE A 211 -13.24 3.88 15.44
C ILE A 211 -14.04 4.19 14.17
N LEU A 212 -13.54 3.73 13.02
CA LEU A 212 -14.16 3.88 11.71
C LEU A 212 -15.32 2.89 11.48
N LYS A 213 -15.52 1.92 12.38
CA LYS A 213 -16.51 0.85 12.28
C LYS A 213 -16.40 0.06 10.97
N LEU A 214 -15.16 -0.17 10.52
CA LEU A 214 -14.90 -0.99 9.36
C LEU A 214 -15.38 -2.44 9.63
N PRO A 215 -15.88 -3.15 8.61
CA PRO A 215 -16.27 -4.54 8.79
C PRO A 215 -15.05 -5.37 9.21
N LYS A 216 -15.30 -6.40 10.01
CA LYS A 216 -14.28 -7.41 10.29
C LYS A 216 -14.11 -8.28 9.06
N GLU A 217 -12.90 -8.37 8.54
CA GLU A 217 -12.57 -9.22 7.41
C GLU A 217 -12.18 -10.64 7.86
N ASP A 218 -12.45 -11.63 7.01
CA ASP A 218 -12.03 -13.01 7.20
C ASP A 218 -10.73 -13.28 6.41
N LEU A 219 -9.75 -13.90 7.07
CA LEU A 219 -8.45 -14.14 6.47
C LEU A 219 -8.51 -15.17 5.33
N ALA A 220 -9.38 -16.18 5.41
CA ALA A 220 -9.52 -17.18 4.36
C ALA A 220 -10.18 -16.58 3.11
N GLU A 221 -11.19 -15.74 3.28
CA GLU A 221 -11.81 -14.99 2.18
C GLU A 221 -10.82 -14.05 1.48
N ALA A 222 -10.08 -13.24 2.25
CA ALA A 222 -9.02 -12.39 1.70
C ALA A 222 -7.93 -13.22 1.01
N THR A 223 -7.64 -14.41 1.53
CA THR A 223 -6.67 -15.35 0.93
C THR A 223 -7.12 -15.87 -0.42
N LEU A 224 -8.40 -16.21 -0.54
CA LEU A 224 -9.01 -16.62 -1.79
C LEU A 224 -9.00 -15.47 -2.81
N ALA A 225 -9.44 -14.28 -2.41
CA ALA A 225 -9.45 -13.09 -3.28
C ALA A 225 -8.04 -12.76 -3.81
N ALA A 226 -7.03 -12.81 -2.94
CA ALA A 226 -5.63 -12.62 -3.33
C ALA A 226 -5.17 -13.65 -4.37
N HIS A 227 -5.56 -14.92 -4.20
CA HIS A 227 -5.22 -16.01 -5.13
C HIS A 227 -5.88 -15.79 -6.50
N GLU A 228 -7.17 -15.49 -6.52
CA GLU A 228 -7.93 -15.24 -7.75
C GLU A 228 -7.38 -14.03 -8.51
N TRP A 229 -7.06 -12.95 -7.80
CA TRP A 229 -6.42 -11.77 -8.38
C TRP A 229 -5.07 -12.12 -9.00
N ALA A 230 -4.20 -12.86 -8.29
CA ALA A 230 -2.91 -13.28 -8.82
C ALA A 230 -3.05 -14.14 -10.09
N VAL A 231 -4.01 -15.06 -10.11
CA VAL A 231 -4.32 -15.88 -11.29
C VAL A 231 -4.80 -15.01 -12.46
N ALA A 232 -5.66 -14.01 -12.21
CA ALA A 232 -6.14 -13.08 -13.23
C ALA A 232 -5.00 -12.23 -13.81
N GLN A 233 -4.10 -11.73 -12.97
CA GLN A 233 -2.94 -10.94 -13.40
C GLN A 233 -1.97 -11.78 -14.25
N ALA A 234 -1.69 -13.02 -13.84
CA ALA A 234 -0.85 -13.93 -14.60
C ALA A 234 -1.44 -14.28 -15.99
N ARG A 235 -2.77 -14.30 -16.13
CA ARG A 235 -3.43 -14.46 -17.43
C ARG A 235 -3.26 -13.23 -18.32
N ARG A 236 -3.40 -12.02 -17.75
CA ARG A 236 -3.24 -10.76 -18.49
C ARG A 236 -1.82 -10.56 -19.02
N ALA A 237 -0.79 -10.97 -18.29
CA ALA A 237 0.60 -10.84 -18.71
C ALA A 237 1.03 -11.83 -19.81
N LYS A 238 0.18 -12.82 -20.15
CA LYS A 238 0.43 -13.82 -21.20
C LYS A 238 -0.28 -13.52 -22.53
N ILE A 239 -1.00 -12.41 -22.60
CA ILE A 239 -1.65 -11.87 -23.80
C ILE A 239 -0.82 -10.67 -24.25
#